data_AF-A0A7V6B4H0-F1
#
_entry.id   AF-A0A7V6B4H0-F1
#
_cell.length_a   1.000
_cell.length_b   1.000
_cell.length_c   1.000
_cell.angle_alpha   90.00
_cell.angle_beta   90.00
_cell.angle_gamma   90.00
#
_symmetry.space_group_name_H-M   'P 1'
#
loop_
_entity.id
_entity.type
_entity.pdbx_description
1 polymer ?
#
loop_
_entity_poly.entity_id
_entity_poly.type
_entity_poly.pdbx_seq_one_letter_code
_entity_poly.pdbx_strand_id
1 'polypeptide(L)' 'MALSDIVRDWGVVGAGGAGFPTHVKIRSRVEVLIANGAECEPVLVTDQWLM' A
#
# COMPACT_ATOMS: atom_id res chain seq x y z
N MET A 1 -4.23 3.59 20.15
CA MET A 1 -3.19 3.84 19.12
C MET A 1 -3.87 3.73 17.76
N ALA A 2 -3.72 4.71 16.86
CA ALA A 2 -4.39 4.65 15.56
C ALA A 2 -3.64 3.71 14.59
N LEU A 3 -4.33 3.17 13.59
CA LEU A 3 -3.70 2.32 12.57
C LEU A 3 -2.50 3.01 11.91
N SER A 4 -2.62 4.32 11.60
CA SER A 4 -1.52 5.08 11.02
C SER A 4 -0.27 5.14 11.91
N ASP A 5 -0.43 5.07 13.24
CA ASP A 5 0.71 5.08 14.16
C ASP A 5 1.43 3.73 14.11
N ILE A 6 0.69 2.63 14.14
CA ILE A 6 1.26 1.28 13.99
C ILE A 6 2.01 1.16 12.66
N VAL A 7 1.38 1.56 11.56
CA VAL A 7 1.97 1.47 10.21
C VAL A 7 3.23 2.34 10.08
N ARG A 8 3.25 3.51 10.74
CA ARG A 8 4.44 4.38 10.78
C ARG A 8 5.56 3.74 11.58
N ASP A 9 5.26 3.22 12.76
CA ASP A 9 6.25 2.71 13.70
C ASP A 9 6.94 1.43 13.16
N TRP A 10 6.23 0.67 12.32
CA TRP A 10 6.78 -0.48 11.58
C TRP A 10 7.44 -0.10 10.25
N GLY A 11 7.46 1.18 9.87
CA GLY A 11 8.15 1.65 8.66
C GLY A 11 7.53 1.19 7.34
N VAL A 12 6.23 0.89 7.32
CA VAL A 12 5.57 0.34 6.13
C VAL A 12 5.44 1.40 5.03
N VAL A 13 5.88 1.04 3.83
CA VAL A 13 5.79 1.83 2.60
C VAL A 13 4.93 1.13 1.54
N GLY A 14 4.49 1.86 0.52
CA GLY A 14 3.68 1.31 -0.56
C GLY A 14 4.47 0.30 -1.42
N ALA A 15 3.89 -0.89 -1.60
CA ALA A 15 4.51 -2.01 -2.32
C ALA A 15 4.42 -1.92 -3.87
N GLY A 16 3.68 -0.96 -4.42
CA GLY A 16 3.50 -0.80 -5.88
C GLY A 16 4.61 -0.03 -6.60
N GLY A 17 5.84 0.00 -6.08
CA GLY A 17 6.99 0.66 -6.71
C GLY A 17 7.25 2.13 -6.33
N ALA A 18 6.20 2.90 -6.00
CA ALA A 18 6.38 4.32 -5.62
C ALA A 18 7.06 4.55 -4.25
N GLY A 19 7.05 3.54 -3.36
CA GLY A 19 7.66 3.64 -2.03
C GLY A 19 7.05 4.70 -1.11
N PHE A 20 5.85 5.21 -1.42
CA PHE A 20 5.22 6.28 -0.65
C PHE A 20 4.87 5.80 0.78
N PRO A 21 5.07 6.62 1.84
CA PRO A 21 4.79 6.21 3.22
C PRO A 21 3.30 5.88 3.44
N THR A 22 3.01 4.62 3.76
CA THR A 22 1.62 4.11 3.82
C THR A 22 0.81 4.81 4.92
N HIS A 23 1.44 5.12 6.04
CA HIS A 23 0.79 5.84 7.15
C HIS A 23 0.28 7.23 6.77
N VAL A 24 0.86 7.87 5.74
CA VAL A 24 0.37 9.16 5.22
C VAL A 24 -0.93 8.95 4.43
N LYS A 25 -1.00 7.92 3.57
CA LYS A 25 -2.23 7.57 2.82
C LYS A 25 -3.38 7.16 3.74
N ILE A 26 -3.10 6.41 4.81
CA ILE A 26 -4.12 5.95 5.78
C ILE A 26 -4.82 7.12 6.48
N ARG A 27 -4.15 8.26 6.65
CA ARG A 27 -4.73 9.44 7.31
C ARG A 27 -5.69 10.22 6.40
N SER A 28 -5.75 9.90 5.11
CA SER A 28 -6.69 10.54 4.17
C SER A 28 -8.12 10.12 4.46
N ARG A 29 -9.06 11.06 4.37
CA ARG A 29 -10.49 10.76 4.33
C ARG A 29 -10.90 10.53 2.89
N VAL A 30 -11.34 9.31 2.58
CA VAL A 30 -11.76 8.91 1.25
C VAL A 30 -13.12 8.22 1.32
N GLU A 31 -13.94 8.42 0.30
CA GLU A 31 -15.20 7.69 0.12
C GLU A 31 -14.97 6.32 -0.50
N VAL A 32 -14.00 6.24 -1.41
CA VAL A 32 -13.67 5.03 -2.17
C VAL A 32 -12.22 4.65 -1.91
N LEU A 33 -12.02 3.36 -1.63
CA LEU A 33 -10.70 2.73 -1.57
C LEU A 33 -10.57 1.78 -2.75
N ILE A 34 -9.51 1.94 -3.55
CA ILE A 34 -9.18 1.04 -4.65
C ILE A 34 -7.98 0.20 -4.21
N ALA A 35 -8.16 -1.13 -4.18
CA ALA A 35 -7.05 -2.06 -4.08
C ALA A 35 -6.49 -2.31 -5.49
N ASN A 36 -5.21 -2.04 -5.69
CA ASN A 36 -4.56 -2.33 -6.96
C ASN A 36 -4.12 -3.80 -6.98
N GLY A 37 -4.70 -4.59 -7.88
CA GLY A 37 -4.23 -5.94 -8.20
C GLY A 37 -3.69 -6.07 -9.63
N ALA A 38 -3.52 -4.93 -10.32
CA ALA A 38 -2.94 -4.89 -11.64
C ALA A 38 -1.42 -4.71 -11.53
N GLU A 39 -0.70 -5.82 -11.67
CA GLU A 39 0.76 -5.85 -11.81
C GLU A 39 1.11 -6.08 -13.28
N CYS A 40 1.65 -5.05 -13.91
CA CYS A 40 2.02 -5.08 -15.34
C CYS A 40 3.52 -4.85 -15.55
N GLU A 41 4.27 -4.63 -14.47
CA GLU A 41 5.72 -4.51 -14.53
C GLU A 41 6.32 -5.87 -14.96
N PRO A 42 7.17 -5.91 -16.00
CA PRO A 42 7.78 -7.16 -16.44
C PRO A 42 8.49 -7.88 -15.30
N VAL A 43 8.38 -9.21 -15.29
CA VAL A 43 9.03 -10.13 -14.32
C VAL A 43 8.44 -10.10 -12.91
N LEU A 44 7.66 -9.09 -12.53
CA LEU A 44 6.93 -9.12 -11.26
C LEU A 44 5.66 -9.96 -11.39
N VAL A 45 5.45 -10.82 -10.40
CA VAL A 45 4.30 -11.74 -10.30
C VAL A 45 3.73 -11.78 -8.87
N THR A 46 4.16 -10.86 -8.01
CA THR A 46 3.82 -10.87 -6.58
C THR A 46 2.32 -10.72 -6.37
N ASP A 47 1.69 -9.79 -7.08
CA ASP A 47 0.26 -9.57 -6.96
C ASP A 47 -0.53 -10.75 -7.54
N GLN A 48 -0.01 -11.44 -8.55
CA GLN A 48 -0.61 -12.65 -9.13
C GLN A 48 -0.63 -13.84 -8.16
N TRP A 49 0.34 -13.95 -7.24
CA TRP A 49 0.36 -15.01 -6.23
C TRP A 49 -0.54 -14.70 -5.03
N LEU A 50 -0.77 -13.42 -4.76
CA LEU A 50 -1.58 -12.96 -3.63
C LEU A 50 -3.09 -13.03 -3.94
N MET A 51 -3.48 -12.82 -5.20
CA MET A 51 -4.85 -12.66 -5.67
C MET A 51 -5.39 -13.92 -6.35
#